data_AF-A0A9D8HYB2-F1
#
_entry.id   AF-A0A9D8HYB2-F1
#
_cell.length_a   1.000
_cell.length_b   1.000
_cell.length_c   1.000
_cell.angle_alpha   90.00
_cell.angle_beta   90.00
_cell.angle_gamma   90.00
#
_symmetry.space_group_name_H-M   'P 1'
#
loop_
_entity.id
_entity.type
_entity.pdbx_description
1 polymer ?
#
loop_
_entity_poly.entity_id
_entity_poly.type
_entity_poly.pdbx_seq_one_letter_code
_entity_poly.pdbx_strand_id
1 'polypeptide(L)' 'MARGFESKSVESQQEEAQRVKTVRPPMSEAERARQSRKAGLELALAQTQAEMAAACKAAHREMLKMRLEAIQARIRDL' A
#
# COMPACT_ATOMS: atom_id res chain seq x y z
N MET A 1 53.03 0.43 -11.45
CA MET A 1 52.21 -0.78 -11.22
C MET A 1 51.62 -0.75 -9.83
N ALA A 2 50.36 -0.33 -9.72
CA ALA A 2 49.44 -0.60 -8.62
C ALA A 2 48.03 -0.38 -9.19
N ARG A 3 47.66 -1.14 -10.23
CA ARG A 3 46.76 -2.31 -10.14
C ARG A 3 45.58 -2.03 -9.20
N GLY A 4 44.46 -1.67 -9.84
CA GLY A 4 43.20 -1.30 -9.22
C GLY A 4 42.65 -2.35 -8.27
N PHE A 5 42.08 -1.86 -7.17
CA PHE A 5 41.40 -2.67 -6.18
C PHE A 5 40.22 -1.89 -5.57
N GLU A 6 39.42 -1.19 -6.39
CA GLU A 6 38.22 -0.48 -5.92
C GLU A 6 37.01 -0.69 -6.85
N SER A 7 36.82 -1.91 -7.38
CA SER A 7 35.67 -2.17 -8.26
C SER A 7 35.02 -3.54 -8.06
N LYS A 8 35.31 -4.27 -6.98
CA LYS A 8 34.74 -5.61 -6.74
C LYS A 8 33.62 -5.67 -5.70
N SER A 9 33.17 -4.52 -5.17
CA SER A 9 32.19 -4.50 -4.08
C SER A 9 30.77 -4.14 -4.53
N VAL A 10 30.59 -3.71 -5.79
CA VAL A 10 29.29 -3.25 -6.32
C VAL A 10 28.61 -4.30 -7.21
N GLU A 11 29.37 -5.11 -7.95
CA GLU A 11 28.81 -6.19 -8.79
C GLU A 11 28.20 -7.33 -7.96
N SER A 12 28.80 -7.68 -6.82
CA SER A 12 28.28 -8.76 -5.95
C SER A 12 26.91 -8.45 -5.36
N GLN A 13 26.60 -7.16 -5.10
CA GLN A 13 25.29 -6.75 -4.60
C GLN A 13 24.19 -6.83 -5.68
N GLN A 14 24.55 -6.68 -6.95
CA GLN A 14 23.59 -6.82 -8.06
C GLN A 14 23.25 -8.28 -8.35
N GLU A 15 24.21 -9.20 -8.24
CA GLU A 15 23.96 -10.64 -8.42
C GLU A 15 23.09 -11.25 -7.31
N GLU A 16 23.24 -10.81 -6.05
CA GLU A 16 22.37 -11.26 -4.95
C GLU A 16 20.94 -10.69 -5.05
N ALA A 17 20.79 -9.43 -5.49
CA ALA A 17 19.48 -8.80 -5.70
C ALA A 17 18.66 -9.47 -6.83
N GLN A 18 19.31 -10.18 -7.76
CA GLN A 18 18.64 -10.97 -8.79
C GLN A 18 18.20 -12.36 -8.27
N ARG A 19 18.93 -12.96 -7.32
CA ARG A 19 18.67 -14.33 -6.86
C ARG A 19 17.51 -14.48 -5.88
N VAL A 20 17.10 -13.41 -5.18
CA VAL A 20 16.02 -13.44 -4.18
C VAL A 20 14.74 -12.75 -4.68
N LYS A 21 14.51 -12.70 -5.99
CA LYS A 21 13.18 -12.36 -6.50
C LYS A 21 12.37 -13.63 -6.49
N THR A 22 11.69 -13.90 -5.37
CA THR A 22 10.51 -14.76 -5.37
C THR A 22 9.60 -14.22 -6.46
N VAL A 23 9.56 -14.90 -7.60
CA VAL A 23 8.78 -14.50 -8.78
C VAL A 23 7.32 -14.74 -8.42
N ARG A 24 6.74 -13.78 -7.69
CA ARG A 24 5.30 -13.65 -7.65
C ARG A 24 4.88 -13.44 -9.11
N PRO A 25 3.94 -14.25 -9.64
CA PRO A 25 3.49 -14.06 -11.00
C PRO A 25 3.09 -12.59 -11.20
N PRO A 26 3.42 -11.98 -12.36
CA PRO A 26 3.08 -10.60 -12.61
C PRO A 26 1.56 -10.44 -12.45
N MET A 27 1.13 -9.56 -11.54
CA MET A 27 -0.29 -9.33 -11.31
C MET A 27 -0.96 -8.98 -12.64
N SER A 28 -2.03 -9.71 -12.94
CA SER A 28 -2.90 -9.44 -14.07
C SER A 28 -3.47 -8.02 -13.96
N GLU A 29 -3.86 -7.42 -15.08
CA GLU A 29 -4.44 -6.07 -15.08
C GLU A 29 -5.69 -5.99 -14.19
N ALA A 30 -6.49 -7.06 -14.17
CA ALA A 30 -7.66 -7.17 -13.30
C ALA A 30 -7.29 -7.17 -11.80
N GLU A 31 -6.24 -7.88 -11.41
CA GLU A 31 -5.75 -7.90 -10.04
C GLU A 31 -5.13 -6.56 -9.63
N ARG A 32 -4.41 -5.88 -10.53
CA ARG A 32 -3.91 -4.52 -10.27
C ARG A 32 -5.06 -3.55 -10.07
N ALA A 33 -6.08 -3.59 -10.93
CA ALA A 33 -7.26 -2.74 -10.78
C ALA A 33 -7.97 -3.00 -9.45
N ARG A 34 -8.09 -4.27 -9.03
CA ARG A 34 -8.65 -4.62 -7.71
C ARG A 34 -7.81 -4.07 -6.56
N GLN A 35 -6.48 -4.20 -6.63
CA GLN A 35 -5.57 -3.65 -5.62
C GLN A 35 -5.62 -2.13 -5.55
N SER A 36 -5.63 -1.43 -6.69
CA SER A 36 -5.75 0.03 -6.73
C SER A 36 -7.07 0.51 -6.13
N ARG A 37 -8.18 -0.19 -6.42
CA ARG A 37 -9.49 0.08 -5.79
C ARG A 37 -9.45 -0.12 -4.28
N LYS A 38 -8.88 -1.24 -3.83
CA LYS A 38 -8.73 -1.55 -2.39
C LYS A 38 -7.88 -0.49 -1.69
N ALA A 39 -6.72 -0.13 -2.24
CA ALA A 39 -5.83 0.90 -1.68
C ALA A 39 -6.53 2.27 -1.58
N GLY A 40 -7.34 2.64 -2.58
CA GLY A 40 -8.13 3.87 -2.52
C GLY A 40 -9.18 3.87 -1.39
N LEU A 41 -9.84 2.72 -1.16
CA LEU A 41 -10.79 2.58 -0.05
C LEU A 41 -10.08 2.58 1.32
N GLU A 42 -8.91 1.95 1.41
CA GLU A 42 -8.09 1.96 2.64
C GLU A 42 -7.63 3.39 2.99
N LEU A 43 -7.23 4.17 1.99
CA LEU A 43 -6.90 5.58 2.17
C LEU A 43 -8.12 6.38 2.67
N ALA A 44 -9.28 6.19 2.05
CA ALA A 44 -10.52 6.85 2.47
C ALA A 44 -10.95 6.45 3.89
N LEU A 45 -10.72 5.19 4.26
CA LEU A 45 -10.97 4.67 5.61
C LEU A 45 -10.09 5.37 6.64
N ALA A 46 -8.77 5.44 6.38
CA ALA A 46 -7.82 6.12 7.25
C ALA A 46 -8.14 7.62 7.41
N GLN A 47 -8.49 8.30 6.31
CA GLN A 47 -8.91 9.69 6.35
C GLN A 47 -10.18 9.88 7.21
N THR A 48 -11.19 9.05 7.00
CA THR A 48 -12.47 9.15 7.75
C THR A 48 -12.26 8.90 9.24
N GLN A 49 -11.35 7.99 9.61
CA GLN A 49 -10.97 7.76 11.01
C GLN A 49 -10.28 8.98 11.63
N ALA A 50 -9.36 9.62 10.90
CA ALA A 50 -8.69 10.84 11.36
C ALA A 50 -9.70 11.99 11.54
N GLU A 51 -10.62 12.17 10.59
CA GLU A 51 -11.72 13.14 10.69
C GLU A 51 -12.60 12.87 11.92
N MET A 52 -12.92 11.60 12.18
CA MET A 52 -13.74 11.21 13.33
C MET A 52 -13.06 11.49 14.66
N ALA A 53 -11.74 11.27 14.73
CA ALA A 53 -10.94 11.60 15.91
C ALA A 53 -10.91 13.11 16.19
N ALA A 54 -10.89 13.94 15.14
CA ALA A 54 -10.91 15.39 15.25
C ALA A 54 -12.32 15.99 15.45
N ALA A 55 -13.38 15.24 15.14
CA ALA A 55 -14.75 15.74 15.15
C ALA A 55 -15.31 15.94 16.58
N CYS A 56 -15.62 17.20 16.92
CA CYS A 56 -16.21 17.55 18.23
C CYS A 56 -17.74 17.42 18.26
N LYS A 57 -18.42 17.64 17.12
CA LYS A 57 -19.90 17.65 17.04
C LYS A 57 -20.45 16.23 16.94
N ALA A 58 -21.43 15.89 17.78
CA ALA A 58 -22.05 14.56 17.80
C ALA A 58 -22.67 14.18 16.45
N ALA A 59 -23.47 15.06 15.84
CA ALA A 59 -24.07 14.80 14.52
C ALA A 59 -23.04 14.55 13.41
N HIS A 60 -21.88 15.22 13.46
CA HIS A 60 -20.81 15.00 12.50
C HIS A 60 -20.12 13.65 12.73
N ARG A 61 -19.92 13.24 13.99
CA ARG A 61 -19.39 11.92 14.34
C ARG A 61 -20.30 10.78 13.87
N GLU A 62 -21.62 10.92 14.02
CA GLU A 62 -22.57 9.92 13.51
C GLU A 62 -22.52 9.80 11.98
N MET A 63 -22.41 10.93 11.27
CA MET A 63 -22.21 10.94 9.82
C MET A 63 -20.91 10.22 9.42
N LEU A 64 -19.79 10.51 10.10
CA LEU A 64 -18.50 9.87 9.84
C LEU A 64 -18.52 8.37 10.15
N LYS A 65 -19.26 7.95 11.18
CA LYS A 65 -19.47 6.54 11.52
C LYS A 65 -20.19 5.79 10.41
N MET A 66 -21.30 6.33 9.88
CA MET A 66 -22.02 5.74 8.74
C MET A 66 -21.13 5.64 7.50
N ARG A 67 -20.31 6.67 7.23
CA ARG A 67 -19.34 6.66 6.13
C ARG A 67 -18.29 5.56 6.32
N LEU A 68 -17.78 5.38 7.53
CA LEU A 68 -16.81 4.34 7.89
C LEU A 68 -17.38 2.95 7.62
N GLU A 69 -18.61 2.68 8.08
CA GLU A 69 -19.31 1.41 7.88
C GLU A 69 -19.50 1.10 6.38
N ALA A 70 -19.86 2.12 5.58
CA ALA A 70 -20.01 1.97 4.13
C ALA A 70 -18.68 1.65 3.43
N ILE A 71 -17.58 2.31 3.81
CA ILE A 71 -16.25 2.02 3.25
C ILE A 71 -15.80 0.61 3.62
N GLN A 72 -16.01 0.19 4.88
CA GLN A 72 -15.68 -1.16 5.34
C GLN A 72 -16.49 -2.24 4.64
N ALA A 73 -17.78 -2.01 4.37
CA ALA A 73 -18.59 -2.91 3.55
C ALA A 73 -17.98 -3.05 2.14
N ARG A 74 -17.60 -1.92 1.51
CA ARG A 74 -17.03 -1.94 0.16
C ARG A 74 -15.69 -2.66 0.07
N ILE A 75 -14.86 -2.59 1.12
CA ILE A 75 -13.60 -3.35 1.21
C ILE A 75 -13.87 -4.85 1.35
N ARG A 76 -14.90 -5.25 2.10
CA ARG A 76 -15.28 -6.67 2.25
C ARG A 76 -15.83 -7.28 0.95
N ASP A 77 -16.49 -6.47 0.13
CA ASP A 77 -17.11 -6.92 -1.13
C ASP A 77 -16.13 -6.99 -2.33
N LEU A 78 -14.86 -6.59 -2.16
CA LEU A 78 -13.83 -6.57 -3.21
C LEU A 78 -13.03 -7.87 -3.32
#